data_AF-A0A6P0WSN4-F1
#
_entry.id   AF-A0A6P0WSN4-F1
#
_cell.length_a   1.000
_cell.length_b   1.000
_cell.length_c   1.000
_cell.angle_alpha   90.00
_cell.angle_beta   90.00
_cell.angle_gamma   90.00
#
_symmetry.space_group_name_H-M   'P 1'
#
loop_
_entity.id
_entity.type
_entity.pdbx_description
1 polymer ?
#
loop_
_entity_poly.entity_id
_entity_poly.type
_entity_poly.pdbx_seq_one_letter_code
_entity_poly.pdbx_strand_id
1 'polypeptide(L)' 'MIAEIRRKFAEGQFEFSKHAVDQSILRQVRVQEVREAVANGQIIEDYPDDK' A
#
# COMPACT_ATOMS: atom_id res chain seq x y z
N MET A 1 0.19 -13.93 -3.86
CA MET A 1 0.25 -12.50 -4.30
C MET A 1 0.01 -11.53 -3.15
N ILE A 2 -1.19 -11.44 -2.57
CA ILE A 2 -1.49 -10.45 -1.52
C ILE A 2 -0.69 -10.64 -0.21
N ALA A 3 -0.49 -11.87 0.24
CA ALA A 3 0.23 -12.15 1.48
C ALA A 3 1.68 -11.65 1.44
N GLU A 4 2.32 -11.72 0.27
CA GLU A 4 3.67 -11.21 0.05
C GLU A 4 3.70 -9.67 0.09
N ILE A 5 2.72 -9.01 -0.52
CA ILE A 5 2.58 -7.54 -0.46
C ILE A 5 2.44 -7.11 1.00
N ARG A 6 1.53 -7.74 1.76
CA ARG A 6 1.35 -7.44 3.19
C ARG A 6 2.65 -7.63 3.98
N ARG A 7 3.39 -8.71 3.71
CA ARG A 7 4.71 -8.95 4.35
C ARG A 7 5.71 -7.83 4.04
N LYS A 8 5.85 -7.43 2.77
CA LYS A 8 6.75 -6.33 2.38
C LYS A 8 6.39 -5.02 3.08
N PHE A 9 5.11 -4.69 3.21
CA PHE A 9 4.66 -3.51 3.96
C PHE A 9 4.97 -3.62 5.46
N ALA A 10 4.74 -4.78 6.07
CA ALA A 10 5.06 -5.02 7.48
C ALA A 10 6.56 -4.91 7.78
N GLU A 11 7.40 -5.38 6.85
CA GLU A 11 8.88 -5.30 6.94
C GLU A 11 9.44 -3.93 6.50
N GLY A 12 8.60 -3.00 6.04
CA GLY A 12 9.05 -1.69 5.54
C GLY A 12 9.78 -1.74 4.19
N GLN A 13 9.63 -2.84 3.43
CA GLN A 13 10.21 -3.05 2.11
C GLN A 13 9.34 -2.43 1.00
N PHE A 14 9.12 -1.12 1.09
CA PHE A 14 8.43 -0.34 0.07
C PHE A 14 8.95 1.10 0.06
N GLU A 15 8.74 1.79 -1.04
CA GLU A 15 9.07 3.20 -1.18
C GLU A 15 7.93 3.96 -1.87
N PHE A 16 7.88 5.27 -1.62
CA PHE A 16 6.97 6.15 -2.33
C PHE A 16 7.71 6.80 -3.51
N SER A 17 7.03 6.90 -4.64
CA SER A 17 7.46 7.82 -5.69
C SER A 17 7.33 9.27 -5.19
N LYS A 18 8.06 10.20 -5.83
CA LYS A 18 7.91 11.64 -5.53
C LYS A 18 6.45 12.10 -5.57
N HIS A 19 5.70 11.69 -6.61
CA HIS A 19 4.29 12.05 -6.75
C HIS A 19 3.44 11.51 -5.58
N ALA A 20 3.69 10.28 -5.13
CA ALA A 20 2.97 9.71 -4.00
C ALA A 20 3.28 10.43 -2.68
N VAL A 21 4.54 10.84 -2.47
CA VAL A 21 4.91 11.69 -1.33
C VAL A 21 4.16 13.02 -1.38
N ASP A 22 4.20 13.73 -2.52
CA ASP A 22 3.53 15.02 -2.70
C ASP A 22 2.02 14.90 -2.44
N GLN A 23 1.36 13.86 -2.96
CA GLN A 23 -0.07 13.58 -2.71
C GLN A 23 -0.37 13.25 -1.24
N SER A 24 0.49 12.50 -0.57
CA SER A 24 0.28 12.15 0.85
C SER A 24 0.28 13.38 1.75
N ILE A 25 1.14 14.37 1.46
CA ILE A 25 1.21 15.64 2.19
C ILE A 25 -0.05 16.46 1.95
N LEU A 26 -0.45 16.64 0.70
CA LEU A 26 -1.64 17.43 0.33
C LEU A 26 -2.93 16.87 0.94
N ARG A 27 -3.03 15.55 1.08
CA ARG A 27 -4.21 14.85 1.63
C ARG A 27 -4.09 14.53 3.11
N GLN A 28 -3.00 14.94 3.75
CA GLN A 28 -2.70 14.65 5.17
C GLN A 28 -2.73 13.14 5.51
N VAL A 29 -2.29 12.30 4.58
CA VAL A 29 -2.23 10.84 4.76
C VAL A 29 -0.87 10.46 5.32
N ARG A 30 -0.84 9.90 6.52
CA ARG A 30 0.41 9.43 7.14
C ARG A 30 0.80 8.06 6.61
N VAL A 31 2.10 7.77 6.60
CA VAL A 31 2.63 6.44 6.22
C VAL A 31 2.02 5.31 7.07
N GLN A 32 1.74 5.59 8.35
CA GLN A 32 1.09 4.63 9.24
C GLN A 32 -0.33 4.25 8.76
N GLU A 33 -1.10 5.20 8.24
CA GLU A 33 -2.45 4.94 7.71
C GLU A 33 -2.39 4.05 6.46
N VAL A 34 -1.38 4.25 5.61
CA VAL A 34 -1.13 3.38 4.45
C VAL A 34 -0.79 1.96 4.91
N ARG A 35 0.07 1.81 5.93
CA ARG A 35 0.41 0.50 6.51
C ARG A 35 -0.80 -0.21 7.09
N GLU A 36 -1.63 0.51 7.85
CA GLU A 36 -2.86 -0.03 8.45
C GLU A 36 -3.88 -0.43 7.38
N ALA A 37 -4.05 0.38 6.34
CA ALA A 37 -4.93 0.07 5.23
C ALA A 37 -4.49 -1.20 4.48
N VAL A 38 -3.18 -1.38 4.22
CA VAL A 38 -2.65 -2.59 3.56
C VAL A 38 -2.80 -3.83 4.46
N ALA A 39 -2.57 -3.69 5.76
CA ALA A 39 -2.66 -4.79 6.71
C ALA A 39 -4.11 -5.29 6.89
N ASN A 40 -5.06 -4.36 7.03
CA ASN A 40 -6.43 -4.66 7.44
C ASN A 40 -7.47 -4.58 6.31
N GLY A 41 -7.08 -4.08 5.14
CA GLY A 41 -7.97 -3.91 4.00
C GLY A 41 -8.54 -5.24 3.47
N GLN A 42 -9.63 -5.13 2.72
CA GLN A 42 -10.25 -6.25 2.01
C GLN A 42 -9.84 -6.21 0.53
N ILE A 43 -9.61 -7.38 -0.06
CA ILE A 43 -9.46 -7.53 -1.50
C ILE A 43 -10.85 -7.41 -2.11
N ILE A 44 -11.06 -6.39 -2.93
CA ILE A 44 -12.33 -6.19 -3.64
C ILE A 44 -12.36 -6.93 -4.98
N GLU A 45 -11.19 -7.09 -5.61
CA GLU A 45 -11.01 -7.77 -6.89
C GLU A 45 -9.62 -8.42 -6.93
N ASP A 46 -9.52 -9.64 -7.47
CA ASP A 46 -8.26 -10.37 -7.64
C ASP A 46 -8.18 -10.87 -9.08
N TYR A 47 -7.32 -10.25 -9.89
CA TYR A 47 -7.12 -10.60 -11.30
C TYR A 47 -5.72 -11.17 -11.50
N PRO A 48 -5.47 -12.43 -11.09
CA PRO A 48 -4.16 -13.06 -11.22
C PRO A 48 -3.73 -13.27 -12.68
N ASP A 49 -4.70 -13.36 -13.59
CA ASP A 49 -4.49 -13.66 -15.01
C ASP A 49 -4.84 -12.48 -15.95
N ASP A 50 -5.05 -11.27 -15.41
CA ASP A 50 -5.30 -10.09 -16.25
C ASP A 50 -4.05 -9.67 -17.01
N LYS A 51 -4.25 -9.17 -18.23
CA LYS A 51 -3.19 -8.81 -19.18
C LYS A 51 -3.00 -7.30 -19.32
#